data_AF-A0A662RIE7-F1
#
_entry.id   AF-A0A662RIE7-F1
#
_cell.length_a   1.000
_cell.length_b   1.000
_cell.length_c   1.000
_cell.angle_alpha   90.00
_cell.angle_beta   90.00
_cell.angle_gamma   90.00
#
_symmetry.space_group_name_H-M   'P 1'
#
loop_
_entity.id
_entity.type
_entity.pdbx_description
1 polymer ?
#
loop_
_entity_poly.entity_id
_entity_poly.type
_entity_poly.pdbx_seq_one_letter_code
_entity_poly.pdbx_strand_id
1 'polypeptide(L)'
;MSFDYEEIAGNFYPIIPIELKAKGKRFLTRAYVDSGANFSIFNAEIADYLGLDYRKRDKIYPSGVGGHICAYINEIFISIHDVEIHCKVLFSDEFMVKFNLLGRAGIFDRFRVCFDDPEKKLYLYEKV
;
A
#
# COMPACT_ATOMS: atom_id res chain seq x y z
N MET A 1 6.85 -10.74 11.34
CA MET A 1 6.26 -9.58 12.05
C MET A 1 4.76 -9.78 12.20
N SER A 2 4.15 -9.22 13.25
CA SER A 2 2.71 -9.31 13.51
C SER A 2 2.15 -7.93 13.84
N PHE A 3 0.94 -7.64 13.39
CA PHE A 3 0.24 -6.38 13.64
C PHE A 3 -1.17 -6.68 14.14
N ASP A 4 -1.62 -5.99 15.18
CA ASP A 4 -3.02 -5.98 15.55
C ASP A 4 -3.82 -5.21 14.49
N TYR A 5 -5.03 -5.67 14.18
CA TYR A 5 -5.94 -4.93 13.34
C TYR A 5 -6.32 -3.61 14.01
N GLU A 6 -6.48 -2.57 13.20
CA GLU A 6 -6.96 -1.28 13.70
C GLU A 6 -8.48 -1.29 13.84
N GLU A 7 -8.98 -0.83 14.99
CA GLU A 7 -10.42 -0.61 15.19
C GLU A 7 -10.84 0.76 14.63
N ILE A 8 -11.76 0.75 13.66
CA ILE A 8 -12.33 1.95 13.05
C ILE A 8 -13.85 1.80 13.03
N ALA A 9 -14.53 2.72 13.73
CA ALA A 9 -15.99 2.74 13.83
C ALA A 9 -16.60 1.38 14.22
N GLY A 10 -15.99 0.69 15.17
CA GLY A 10 -16.44 -0.62 15.69
C GLY A 10 -16.10 -1.83 14.82
N ASN A 11 -15.36 -1.66 13.73
CA ASN A 11 -14.89 -2.74 12.85
C ASN A 11 -13.35 -2.84 12.92
N PHE A 12 -12.81 -4.02 12.69
CA PHE A 12 -11.36 -4.29 12.73
C PHE A 12 -10.81 -4.48 11.32
N TYR A 13 -9.71 -3.81 11.01
CA TYR A 13 -9.12 -3.83 9.67
C TYR A 13 -7.61 -4.11 9.70
N PRO A 14 -7.07 -4.88 8.73
CA PRO A 14 -5.65 -5.19 8.61
C PRO A 14 -4.85 -3.99 8.06
N ILE A 15 -4.81 -2.90 8.81
CA ILE A 15 -4.10 -1.68 8.48
C ILE A 15 -2.76 -1.68 9.22
N ILE A 16 -1.66 -1.49 8.50
CA ILE A 16 -0.31 -1.49 9.08
C ILE A 16 0.44 -0.19 8.81
N PRO A 17 1.35 0.22 9.70
CA PRO A 17 2.25 1.34 9.44
C PRO A 17 3.29 0.96 8.40
N ILE A 18 3.58 1.89 7.48
CA ILE A 18 4.61 1.77 6.46
C ILE A 18 5.33 3.10 6.25
N GLU A 19 6.54 3.03 5.70
CA GLU A 19 7.27 4.19 5.21
C GLU A 19 7.41 4.12 3.69
N LEU A 20 7.02 5.19 3.00
CA LEU A 20 7.19 5.34 1.56
C LEU A 20 8.41 6.21 1.30
N LYS A 21 9.29 5.79 0.40
CA LYS A 21 10.54 6.50 0.11
C LYS A 21 10.76 6.67 -1.39
N ALA A 22 11.09 7.89 -1.79
CA ALA A 22 11.58 8.20 -3.12
C ALA A 22 12.39 9.51 -3.10
N LYS A 23 13.37 9.62 -3.99
CA LYS A 23 14.20 10.84 -4.17
C LYS A 23 14.77 11.41 -2.85
N GLY A 24 15.21 10.53 -1.94
CA GLY A 24 15.77 10.91 -0.64
C GLY A 24 14.74 11.41 0.39
N LYS A 25 13.46 11.49 0.03
CA LYS A 25 12.36 11.84 0.94
C LYS A 25 11.68 10.60 1.49
N ARG A 26 11.06 10.75 2.66
CA ARG A 26 10.35 9.69 3.37
C ARG A 26 8.99 10.19 3.86
N PHE A 27 7.96 9.37 3.74
CA PHE A 27 6.60 9.67 4.18
C PHE A 27 6.05 8.50 4.99
N LEU A 28 5.76 8.74 6.27
CA LEU A 28 5.14 7.75 7.16
C LEU A 28 3.63 7.78 6.96
N THR A 29 3.05 6.61 6.70
CA THR A 29 1.61 6.47 6.54
C THR A 29 1.16 5.10 7.05
N ARG A 30 -0.15 4.88 7.02
CA ARG A 30 -0.75 3.57 7.19
C ARG A 30 -1.40 3.12 5.89
N ALA A 31 -1.50 1.81 5.72
CA ALA A 31 -2.15 1.22 4.57
C ALA A 31 -2.89 -0.07 4.93
N TYR A 32 -4.06 -0.23 4.33
CA TYR A 32 -4.87 -1.43 4.38
C TYR A 32 -4.22 -2.53 3.53
N VAL A 33 -4.00 -3.71 4.09
CA VAL A 33 -3.42 -4.84 3.37
C VAL A 33 -4.53 -5.60 2.65
N ASP A 34 -4.45 -5.66 1.32
CA ASP A 34 -5.52 -6.21 0.46
C ASP A 34 -4.94 -7.23 -0.53
N SER A 35 -5.26 -8.50 -0.32
CA SER A 35 -4.89 -9.58 -1.23
C SER A 35 -5.68 -9.55 -2.56
N GLY A 36 -6.82 -8.85 -2.59
CA GLY A 36 -7.66 -8.64 -3.78
C GLY A 36 -7.06 -7.64 -4.78
N ALA A 37 -6.12 -6.80 -4.35
CA ALA A 37 -5.46 -5.84 -5.21
C ALA A 37 -4.12 -6.35 -5.76
N ASN A 38 -3.88 -6.14 -7.05
CA ASN A 38 -2.59 -6.46 -7.65
C ASN A 38 -1.49 -5.48 -7.21
N PHE A 39 -1.73 -4.18 -7.36
CA PHE A 39 -0.76 -3.14 -7.00
C PHE A 39 -1.18 -2.41 -5.72
N SER A 40 -0.19 -1.99 -4.93
CA SER A 40 -0.41 -0.98 -3.91
C SER A 40 -0.78 0.36 -4.54
N ILE A 41 -1.68 1.11 -3.91
CA ILE A 41 -2.15 2.41 -4.40
C ILE A 41 -2.19 3.44 -3.28
N PHE A 42 -1.76 4.65 -3.63
CA PHE A 42 -1.56 5.76 -2.72
C PHE A 42 -2.18 7.04 -3.29
N ASN A 43 -2.58 7.95 -2.39
CA ASN A 43 -3.05 9.27 -2.79
C ASN A 43 -1.93 10.06 -3.50
N ALA A 44 -2.29 10.77 -4.57
CA ALA A 44 -1.37 11.59 -5.37
C ALA A 44 -0.57 12.63 -4.57
N GLU A 45 -1.16 13.22 -3.52
CA GLU A 45 -0.48 14.22 -2.67
C GLU A 45 0.81 13.66 -2.04
N ILE A 46 0.84 12.34 -1.78
CA ILE A 46 2.03 11.65 -1.27
C ILE A 46 3.14 11.64 -2.33
N ALA A 47 2.80 11.45 -3.61
CA ALA A 47 3.78 11.51 -4.69
C ALA A 47 4.40 12.90 -4.81
N ASP A 48 3.57 13.95 -4.73
CA ASP A 48 4.03 15.33 -4.75
C ASP A 48 4.96 15.62 -3.56
N TYR A 49 4.60 15.16 -2.36
CA TYR A 49 5.46 15.26 -1.18
C TYR A 49 6.80 14.56 -1.41
N LEU A 50 6.80 13.34 -1.94
CA LEU A 50 7.99 12.57 -2.31
C LEU A 50 8.77 13.18 -3.49
N GLY A 51 8.28 14.26 -4.10
CA GLY A 51 8.91 14.97 -5.21
C GLY A 51 8.84 14.20 -6.53
N LEU A 52 7.90 13.28 -6.67
CA LEU A 52 7.69 12.49 -7.88
C LEU A 52 6.81 13.28 -8.85
N ASP A 53 7.17 13.24 -10.12
CA ASP A 53 6.26 13.65 -11.20
C ASP A 53 5.50 12.41 -11.66
N TYR A 54 4.54 11.99 -10.85
CA TYR A 54 3.97 10.65 -10.94
C TYR A 54 3.11 10.43 -12.19
N ARG A 55 2.63 11.51 -12.83
CA ARG A 55 1.81 11.47 -14.04
C ARG A 55 2.62 11.24 -15.32
N LYS A 56 3.96 11.31 -15.27
CA LYS A 56 4.84 11.09 -16.43
C LYS A 56 4.95 9.63 -16.88
N ARG A 57 4.49 8.69 -16.05
CA ARG A 57 4.62 7.25 -16.27
C ARG A 57 3.34 6.65 -16.84
N ASP A 58 3.32 5.33 -16.98
CA ASP A 58 2.22 4.58 -17.59
C ASP A 58 0.90 4.81 -16.85
N LYS A 59 -0.09 5.30 -17.59
CA LYS A 59 -1.46 5.50 -17.13
C LYS A 59 -2.24 4.19 -17.25
N ILE A 60 -2.94 3.80 -16.19
CA ILE A 60 -3.80 2.62 -16.16
C ILE A 60 -5.13 2.92 -15.46
N TYR A 61 -6.11 2.00 -15.61
CA TYR A 61 -7.43 2.10 -14.99
C TYR A 61 -7.71 0.85 -14.15
N PRO A 62 -7.12 0.71 -12.95
CA PRO A 62 -7.49 -0.37 -12.03
C PRO A 62 -8.99 -0.34 -11.77
N SER A 63 -9.61 -1.53 -11.76
CA SER A 63 -11.05 -1.71 -11.58
C SER A 63 -11.32 -2.56 -10.33
N GLY A 64 -12.39 -2.24 -9.62
CA GLY A 64 -12.90 -2.98 -8.47
C GLY A 64 -14.42 -2.83 -8.36
N VAL A 65 -14.99 -3.23 -7.23
CA VAL A 65 -16.45 -3.19 -7.00
C VAL A 65 -17.02 -1.77 -7.13
N GLY A 66 -16.26 -0.74 -6.74
CA GLY A 66 -16.65 0.67 -6.85
C GLY A 66 -16.47 1.28 -8.24
N GLY A 67 -16.09 0.50 -9.26
CA GLY A 67 -15.79 1.00 -10.60
C GLY A 67 -14.28 1.05 -10.87
N HIS A 68 -13.85 1.99 -11.71
CA HIS A 68 -12.46 2.18 -12.07
C HIS A 68 -12.01 3.60 -11.75
N ILE A 69 -10.71 3.75 -11.53
CA ILE A 69 -10.07 5.06 -11.32
C ILE A 69 -8.89 5.21 -12.26
N CYS A 70 -8.56 6.45 -12.64
CA CYS A 70 -7.32 6.76 -13.33
C CYS A 70 -6.14 6.72 -12.36
N ALA A 71 -5.12 5.89 -12.64
CA ALA A 71 -3.91 5.81 -11.84
C ALA A 71 -2.65 5.74 -12.70
N TYR A 72 -1.51 6.07 -12.11
CA TYR A 72 -0.21 6.10 -12.78
C TYR A 72 0.81 5.22 -12.06
N ILE A 73 1.45 4.32 -12.82
CA ILE A 73 2.44 3.38 -12.30
C ILE A 73 3.73 4.12 -11.98
N ASN A 74 4.23 4.00 -10.75
CA ASN A 74 5.50 4.54 -10.32
C ASN A 74 6.30 3.49 -9.55
N GLU A 75 7.60 3.72 -9.42
CA GLU A 75 8.50 2.86 -8.65
C GLU A 75 9.01 3.64 -7.45
N ILE A 76 8.80 3.07 -6.26
CA ILE A 76 9.23 3.62 -4.98
C ILE A 76 9.72 2.49 -4.07
N PHE A 77 10.39 2.85 -2.98
CA PHE A 77 10.64 1.91 -1.90
C PHE A 77 9.53 2.00 -0.86
N ILE A 78 9.05 0.84 -0.40
CA ILE A 78 8.16 0.70 0.75
C ILE A 78 8.95 -0.03 1.83
N SER A 79 9.01 0.55 3.04
CA SER A 79 9.54 -0.14 4.21
C SER A 79 8.42 -0.57 5.13
N ILE A 80 8.47 -1.83 5.56
CA ILE A 80 7.65 -2.39 6.62
C ILE A 80 8.61 -2.83 7.72
N HIS A 81 8.61 -2.10 8.85
CA HIS A 81 9.69 -2.17 9.83
C HIS A 81 11.09 -2.03 9.19
N ASP A 82 11.92 -3.05 9.32
CA ASP A 82 13.31 -3.13 8.86
C ASP A 82 13.45 -3.68 7.45
N VAL A 83 12.36 -4.14 6.83
CA VAL A 83 12.37 -4.69 5.47
C VAL A 83 12.01 -3.62 4.47
N GLU A 84 12.95 -3.28 3.58
CA GLU A 84 12.75 -2.37 2.47
C GLU A 84 12.51 -3.14 1.16
N ILE A 85 11.48 -2.74 0.41
CA ILE A 85 11.01 -3.44 -0.79
C ILE A 85 10.87 -2.41 -1.90
N HIS A 86 11.50 -2.68 -3.05
CA HIS A 86 11.29 -1.89 -4.25
C HIS A 86 10.02 -2.35 -4.96
N CYS A 87 9.01 -1.48 -5.04
CA CYS A 87 7.68 -1.83 -5.51
C CYS A 87 7.24 -0.95 -6.69
N LYS A 88 6.55 -1.56 -7.65
CA LYS A 88 5.65 -0.83 -8.55
C LYS A 88 4.36 -0.52 -7.81
N VAL A 89 3.98 0.75 -7.77
CA VAL A 89 2.82 1.27 -7.05
C VAL A 89 2.01 2.18 -7.95
N LEU A 90 0.78 2.45 -7.55
CA LEU A 90 -0.10 3.37 -8.23
C LEU A 90 -0.26 4.66 -7.41
N PHE A 91 -0.24 5.79 -8.11
CA PHE A 91 -0.69 7.07 -7.56
C PHE A 91 -1.90 7.57 -8.35
N SER A 92 -2.88 8.13 -7.66
CA SER A 92 -4.12 8.61 -8.27
C SER A 92 -4.73 9.76 -7.46
N ASP A 93 -5.23 10.78 -8.16
CA ASP A 93 -6.03 11.86 -7.58
C ASP A 93 -7.49 11.43 -7.33
N GLU A 94 -7.95 10.39 -8.03
CA GLU A 94 -9.30 9.82 -7.90
C GLU A 94 -9.39 8.84 -6.72
N PHE A 95 -8.26 8.53 -6.09
CA PHE A 95 -8.18 7.66 -4.93
C PHE A 95 -8.54 8.42 -3.64
N MET A 96 -9.84 8.60 -3.43
CA MET A 96 -10.43 9.40 -2.32
C MET A 96 -10.73 8.59 -1.05
N VAL A 97 -10.06 7.45 -0.85
CA VAL A 97 -10.28 6.63 0.35
C VAL A 97 -9.44 7.10 1.53
N LYS A 98 -9.92 6.86 2.76
CA LYS A 98 -9.29 7.33 4.00
C LYS A 98 -7.93 6.71 4.29
N PHE A 99 -7.61 5.57 3.68
CA PHE A 99 -6.38 4.82 3.92
C PHE A 99 -5.79 4.34 2.60
N ASN A 100 -4.46 4.35 2.52
CA ASN A 100 -3.75 3.77 1.39
C ASN A 100 -3.94 2.25 1.35
N LEU A 101 -3.59 1.63 0.23
CA LEU A 101 -3.79 0.20 0.05
C LEU A 101 -2.46 -0.48 -0.34
N LEU A 102 -2.15 -1.58 0.33
CA LEU A 102 -1.04 -2.47 -0.02
C LEU A 102 -1.57 -3.69 -0.77
N GLY A 103 -1.25 -3.74 -2.06
CA GLY A 103 -1.55 -4.87 -2.93
C GLY A 103 -0.44 -5.91 -2.93
N ARG A 104 -0.59 -6.91 -3.79
CA ARG A 104 0.31 -8.07 -3.82
C ARG A 104 1.70 -7.80 -4.41
N ALA A 105 1.80 -7.01 -5.49
CA ALA A 105 3.05 -6.81 -6.24
C ALA A 105 4.17 -6.24 -5.35
N GLY A 106 5.30 -6.94 -5.28
CA GLY A 106 6.44 -6.64 -4.41
C GLY A 106 6.24 -7.10 -2.97
N ILE A 107 5.11 -6.74 -2.35
CA ILE A 107 4.86 -7.03 -0.92
C ILE A 107 4.65 -8.53 -0.66
N PHE A 108 3.73 -9.16 -1.39
CA PHE A 108 3.40 -10.58 -1.22
C PHE A 108 4.43 -11.47 -1.91
N ASP A 109 5.29 -10.91 -2.77
CA ASP A 109 6.46 -11.60 -3.28
C ASP A 109 7.47 -11.79 -2.14
N ARG A 110 7.69 -10.74 -1.33
CA ARG A 110 8.61 -10.74 -0.19
C ARG A 110 8.08 -11.42 1.06
N PHE A 111 6.76 -11.36 1.29
CA PHE A 111 6.13 -11.90 2.50
C PHE A 111 5.09 -12.96 2.19
N ARG A 112 5.01 -13.99 3.02
CA ARG A 112 3.76 -14.75 3.19
C ARG A 112 2.88 -13.96 4.15
N VAL A 113 1.71 -13.58 3.67
CA VAL A 113 0.73 -12.76 4.41
C VAL A 113 -0.37 -13.66 4.95
N CYS A 114 -0.67 -13.55 6.24
CA CYS A 114 -1.74 -14.29 6.90
C CYS A 114 -2.66 -13.33 7.64
N PHE A 115 -3.96 -13.40 7.36
CA PHE A 115 -5.02 -12.66 8.03
C PHE A 115 -5.68 -13.61 9.04
N ASP A 116 -5.57 -13.29 10.32
CA ASP A 116 -6.19 -14.05 11.41
C ASP A 116 -7.29 -13.19 12.04
N ASP A 117 -8.49 -13.27 11.46
CA ASP A 117 -9.65 -12.49 11.89
C ASP A 117 -10.14 -12.84 13.31
N PRO A 118 -10.16 -14.12 13.74
CA PRO A 118 -10.46 -14.46 15.13
C PRO A 118 -9.53 -13.78 16.14
N GLU A 119 -8.22 -13.75 15.86
CA GLU A 119 -7.25 -13.04 16.71
C GLU A 119 -7.16 -11.54 16.41
N LYS A 120 -7.78 -11.07 15.32
CA LYS A 120 -7.68 -9.71 14.78
C LYS A 120 -6.22 -9.31 14.53
N LYS A 121 -5.46 -10.20 13.88
CA LYS A 121 -4.04 -10.02 13.64
C LYS A 121 -3.65 -10.26 12.19
N LEU A 122 -2.71 -9.45 11.72
CA LEU A 122 -2.02 -9.66 10.45
C LEU A 122 -0.61 -10.18 10.74
N TYR A 123 -0.25 -11.30 10.14
CA TYR A 123 1.11 -11.83 10.18
C TYR A 123 1.79 -11.68 8.82
N LEU A 124 2.99 -11.11 8.81
CA LEU A 124 3.89 -11.11 7.65
C LEU A 124 5.12 -11.96 7.98
N TYR A 125 5.24 -13.09 7.29
CA TYR A 125 6.41 -13.97 7.36
C TYR A 125 7.32 -13.66 6.19
N GLU A 126 8.51 -13.18 6.49
CA GLU A 126 9.51 -12.90 5.48
C GLU A 126 9.92 -14.19 4.76
N LYS A 127 9.89 -14.17 3.43
CA LYS A 127 10.39 -15.29 2.62
C LYS A 127 11.90 -15.18 2.48
N VAL A 128 12.57 -16.30 2.73
CA VAL A 128 14.01 -16.48 2.49
C VAL A 128 14.27 -16.65 1.00
#